data_AF-A0A840PPJ9-F1
#
_entry.id   AF-A0A840PPJ9-F1
#
_cell.length_a   1.000
_cell.length_b   1.000
_cell.length_c   1.000
_cell.angle_alpha   90.00
_cell.angle_beta   90.00
_cell.angle_gamma   90.00
#
_symmetry.space_group_name_H-M   'P 1'
#
loop_
_entity.id
_entity.type
_entity.pdbx_description
1 polymer ?
#
loop_
_entity_poly.entity_id
_entity_poly.type
_entity_poly.pdbx_seq_one_letter_code
_entity_poly.pdbx_strand_id
1 'polypeptide(L)'
;MKYLFNQRGGKSLVVTVITICVLFLISGGAMIYFTIKDRNIEFSEEVIAEATRVAEAELNKAYAVAEQYPFEKRFEAIQSIGYREPKEGEYAIFTFEKEYKEEDEFYVILKMKPHAEYENLTRVYVSVFDKENGALIVEKENVLKWEAEGKE
;
A
#
# COMPACT_ATOMS: atom_id res chain seq x y z
N MET A 1 -39.63 41.72 30.30
CA MET A 1 -38.19 41.82 29.94
C MET A 1 -38.10 42.06 28.44
N LYS A 2 -37.72 43.28 28.01
CA LYS A 2 -37.59 43.65 26.59
C LYS A 2 -36.15 43.38 26.17
N TYR A 3 -35.93 42.41 25.27
CA TYR A 3 -34.62 42.19 24.67
C TYR A 3 -34.30 43.35 23.72
N LEU A 4 -33.34 44.19 24.09
CA LEU A 4 -32.78 45.22 23.22
C LEU A 4 -31.86 44.53 22.21
N PHE A 5 -32.39 44.14 21.05
CA PHE A 5 -31.55 43.73 19.93
C PHE A 5 -30.81 44.95 19.37
N ASN A 6 -29.49 45.00 19.57
CA ASN A 6 -28.61 46.00 19.01
C ASN A 6 -28.57 45.88 17.47
N GLN A 7 -29.37 46.69 16.77
CA GLN A 7 -29.48 46.65 15.31
C GLN A 7 -28.26 47.21 14.55
N ARG A 8 -27.29 47.86 15.23
CA ARG A 8 -26.07 48.37 14.59
C ARG A 8 -24.93 47.36 14.55
N GLY A 9 -24.91 46.38 15.46
CA GLY A 9 -23.92 45.30 15.48
C GLY A 9 -24.28 44.09 14.60
N GLY A 10 -25.56 43.88 14.31
CA GLY A 10 -26.05 42.68 13.62
C GLY A 10 -25.57 42.52 12.18
N LYS A 11 -25.58 43.60 11.37
CA LYS A 11 -25.17 43.50 9.95
C LYS A 11 -23.68 43.21 9.78
N SER A 12 -22.82 43.91 10.52
CA SER A 12 -21.35 43.69 10.45
C SER A 12 -20.98 42.30 10.94
N LEU A 13 -21.57 41.86 12.06
CA LEU A 13 -21.32 40.53 12.62
C LEU A 13 -21.79 39.41 11.69
N VAL A 14 -22.95 39.58 11.02
CA VAL A 14 -23.43 38.65 9.99
C VAL A 14 -22.47 38.57 8.81
N VAL A 15 -21.96 39.70 8.31
CA VAL A 15 -20.98 39.73 7.21
C VAL A 15 -19.67 39.02 7.60
N THR A 16 -19.19 39.23 8.84
CA THR A 16 -17.99 38.55 9.35
C THR A 16 -18.20 37.05 9.44
N VAL A 17 -19.34 36.59 9.95
CA VAL A 17 -19.66 35.16 10.05
C VAL A 17 -19.75 34.51 8.67
N ILE A 18 -20.40 35.16 7.70
CA ILE A 18 -20.48 34.66 6.32
C ILE A 18 -19.08 34.55 5.71
N THR A 19 -18.24 35.58 5.88
CA THR A 19 -16.85 35.56 5.39
C THR A 19 -16.05 34.40 5.99
N ILE A 20 -16.19 34.15 7.30
CA ILE A 20 -15.54 33.03 7.99
C ILE A 20 -16.04 31.68 7.45
N CYS A 21 -17.35 31.52 7.25
CA CYS A 21 -17.91 30.30 6.66
C CYS A 21 -17.36 30.04 5.25
N VAL A 22 -17.24 31.08 4.42
CA VAL A 22 -16.65 30.96 3.08
C VAL A 22 -15.18 30.55 3.15
N LEU A 23 -14.40 31.15 4.07
CA LEU A 23 -12.99 30.78 4.27
C LEU A 23 -12.84 29.32 4.72
N PHE A 24 -13.71 28.83 5.62
CA PHE A 24 -13.72 27.43 6.03
C PHE A 24 -14.10 26.46 4.90
N LEU A 25 -15.03 26.86 4.02
CA LEU A 25 -15.39 26.05 2.85
C LEU A 25 -14.24 25.97 1.84
N ILE A 26 -13.55 27.09 1.59
CA ILE A 26 -12.39 27.12 0.70
C ILE A 26 -11.22 26.31 1.30
N SER A 27 -10.91 26.49 2.58
CA SER A 27 -9.82 25.75 3.23
C SER A 27 -10.12 24.26 3.33
N GLY A 28 -11.36 23.88 3.66
CA GLY A 28 -11.80 22.49 3.66
C GLY A 28 -11.73 21.85 2.27
N GLY A 29 -12.17 22.58 1.23
CA GLY A 29 -12.07 22.13 -0.16
C GLY A 29 -10.62 21.95 -0.62
N ALA A 30 -9.74 22.89 -0.30
CA ALA A 30 -8.32 22.81 -0.61
C ALA A 30 -7.66 21.63 0.11
N MET A 31 -7.97 21.43 1.40
CA MET A 31 -7.43 20.31 2.18
C MET A 31 -7.82 18.95 1.58
N ILE A 32 -9.09 18.79 1.18
CA ILE A 32 -9.55 17.57 0.50
C ILE A 32 -8.86 17.40 -0.86
N TYR A 33 -8.75 18.48 -1.64
CA TYR A 33 -8.08 18.46 -2.94
C TYR A 33 -6.62 18.01 -2.83
N PHE A 34 -5.84 18.59 -1.90
CA PHE A 34 -4.45 18.19 -1.69
C PHE A 34 -4.35 16.76 -1.16
N THR A 35 -5.22 16.38 -0.20
CA THR A 35 -5.25 15.00 0.31
C THR A 35 -5.54 13.96 -0.78
N ILE A 36 -6.39 14.28 -1.76
CA ILE A 36 -6.69 13.40 -2.89
C ILE A 36 -5.57 13.43 -3.93
N LYS A 37 -5.02 14.61 -4.22
CA LYS A 37 -3.92 14.78 -5.17
C LYS A 37 -2.67 14.02 -4.72
N ASP A 38 -2.32 14.07 -3.44
CA ASP A 38 -1.18 13.36 -2.87
C ASP A 38 -1.36 11.82 -2.94
N ARG A 39 -2.59 11.33 -3.12
CA ARG A 39 -2.89 9.89 -3.31
C ARG A 39 -2.90 9.44 -4.77
N ASN A 40 -3.03 10.37 -5.72
CA ASN A 40 -3.05 10.10 -7.16
C ASN A 40 -1.80 10.67 -7.83
N ILE A 41 -0.63 10.23 -7.35
CA ILE A 41 0.64 10.59 -7.97
C ILE A 41 0.76 9.82 -9.28
N GLU A 42 0.83 10.55 -10.39
CA GLU A 42 1.19 9.97 -11.69
C GLU A 42 2.71 9.85 -11.75
N PHE A 43 3.20 8.61 -11.82
CA PHE A 43 4.62 8.32 -11.97
C PHE A 43 5.04 8.43 -13.44
N SER A 44 6.29 8.80 -13.69
CA SER A 44 6.84 8.81 -15.05
C SER A 44 6.94 7.38 -15.60
N GLU A 45 6.93 7.24 -16.93
CA GLU A 45 7.10 5.92 -17.58
C GLU A 45 8.41 5.23 -17.18
N GLU A 46 9.48 6.00 -16.95
CA GLU A 46 10.78 5.47 -16.50
C GLU A 46 10.68 4.85 -15.10
N VAL A 47 10.01 5.52 -14.16
CA VAL A 47 9.80 5.01 -12.79
C VAL A 47 8.91 3.78 -12.81
N ILE A 48 7.85 3.78 -13.63
CA ILE A 48 6.96 2.62 -13.78
C ILE A 48 7.72 1.42 -14.37
N ALA A 49 8.56 1.65 -15.38
CA ALA A 49 9.37 0.60 -16.02
C ALA A 49 10.38 -0.01 -15.04
N GLU A 50 11.06 0.83 -14.24
CA GLU A 50 12.01 0.37 -13.23
C GLU A 50 11.31 -0.38 -12.09
N ALA A 51 10.21 0.16 -11.55
CA ALA A 51 9.42 -0.52 -10.53
C ALA A 51 8.85 -1.85 -11.04
N THR A 52 8.46 -1.93 -12.31
CA THR A 52 8.03 -3.17 -12.97
C THR A 52 9.17 -4.19 -13.03
N ARG A 53 10.38 -3.75 -13.41
CA ARG A 53 11.57 -4.60 -13.45
C ARG A 53 11.92 -5.14 -12.06
N VAL A 54 11.79 -4.32 -11.03
CA VAL A 54 11.97 -4.72 -9.63
C VAL A 54 10.92 -5.75 -9.23
N ALA A 55 9.64 -5.50 -9.51
CA ALA A 55 8.55 -6.44 -9.21
C ALA A 55 8.77 -7.81 -9.87
N GLU A 56 9.16 -7.82 -11.14
CA GLU A 56 9.46 -9.04 -11.90
C GLU A 56 10.68 -9.77 -11.35
N ALA A 57 11.73 -9.06 -10.96
CA ALA A 57 12.90 -9.65 -10.33
C ALA A 57 12.57 -10.30 -8.97
N GLU A 58 11.73 -9.65 -8.15
CA GLU A 58 11.29 -10.20 -6.87
C GLU A 58 10.36 -11.40 -7.04
N LEU A 59 9.45 -11.38 -8.04
CA LEU A 59 8.66 -12.55 -8.40
C LEU A 59 9.54 -13.73 -8.83
N ASN A 60 10.55 -13.49 -9.66
CA ASN A 60 11.47 -14.55 -10.09
C ASN A 60 12.23 -15.17 -8.92
N LYS A 61 12.62 -14.38 -7.92
CA LYS A 61 13.21 -14.92 -6.68
C LYS A 61 12.22 -15.79 -5.91
N ALA A 62 10.98 -15.33 -5.77
CA ALA A 62 9.92 -16.10 -5.11
C ALA A 62 9.63 -17.42 -5.83
N TYR A 63 9.64 -17.43 -7.17
CA TYR A 63 9.56 -18.65 -7.97
C TYR A 63 10.72 -19.61 -7.72
N ALA A 64 11.95 -19.11 -7.77
CA ALA A 64 13.14 -19.94 -7.60
C ALA A 64 13.16 -20.65 -6.23
N VAL A 65 12.68 -19.99 -5.17
CA VAL A 65 12.57 -20.63 -3.84
C VAL A 65 11.36 -21.54 -3.72
N ALA A 66 10.25 -21.24 -4.41
CA ALA A 66 9.08 -22.13 -4.40
C ALA A 66 9.35 -23.49 -5.05
N GLU A 67 10.28 -23.56 -6.01
CA GLU A 67 10.74 -24.83 -6.62
C GLU A 67 11.66 -25.65 -5.71
N GLN A 68 12.28 -25.03 -4.71
CA GLN A 68 13.30 -25.67 -3.85
C GLN A 68 12.76 -26.06 -2.47
N TYR A 69 11.59 -25.54 -2.09
CA TYR A 69 11.03 -25.73 -0.76
C TYR A 69 9.62 -26.33 -0.86
N PRO A 70 9.28 -27.28 0.05
CA PRO A 70 7.92 -27.79 0.16
C PRO A 70 6.98 -26.73 0.75
N PHE A 71 5.68 -26.91 0.54
CA PHE A 71 4.66 -25.95 0.96
C PHE A 71 4.69 -25.63 2.46
N GLU A 72 5.02 -26.60 3.30
CA GLU A 72 5.11 -26.50 4.75
C GLU A 72 6.18 -25.49 5.18
N LYS A 73 7.24 -25.36 4.36
CA LYS A 73 8.37 -24.45 4.59
C LYS A 73 8.28 -23.14 3.80
N ARG A 74 7.12 -22.82 3.23
CA ARG A 74 6.92 -21.58 2.43
C ARG A 74 7.33 -20.31 3.16
N PHE A 75 7.14 -20.22 4.47
CA PHE A 75 7.55 -19.07 5.28
C PHE A 75 9.06 -18.94 5.36
N GLU A 76 9.77 -20.03 5.67
CA GLU A 76 11.24 -20.07 5.70
C GLU A 76 11.83 -19.75 4.31
N ALA A 77 11.19 -20.26 3.25
CA ALA A 77 11.60 -20.00 1.87
C ALA A 77 11.54 -18.51 1.52
N ILE A 78 10.47 -17.83 1.91
CA ILE A 78 10.29 -16.40 1.65
C ILE A 78 11.15 -15.54 2.58
N GLN A 79 11.38 -15.98 3.81
CA GLN A 79 12.35 -15.35 4.71
C GLN A 79 13.79 -15.43 4.16
N SER A 80 14.15 -16.52 3.47
CA SER A 80 15.49 -16.69 2.87
C SER A 80 15.82 -15.64 1.80
N ILE A 81 14.80 -15.05 1.16
CA ILE A 81 14.96 -13.98 0.16
C ILE A 81 14.86 -12.57 0.79
N GLY A 82 14.88 -12.47 2.13
CA GLY A 82 15.03 -11.21 2.87
C GLY A 82 13.72 -10.58 3.33
N TYR A 83 12.63 -11.34 3.39
CA TYR A 83 11.32 -10.86 3.83
C TYR A 83 11.06 -11.23 5.29
N ARG A 84 10.37 -10.36 6.02
CA ARG A 84 9.96 -10.62 7.42
C ARG A 84 8.51 -11.03 7.48
N GLU A 85 8.22 -11.98 8.38
CA GLU A 85 6.86 -12.41 8.68
C GLU A 85 6.12 -11.33 9.48
N PRO A 86 4.83 -11.06 9.19
CA PRO A 86 4.04 -10.14 9.98
C PRO A 86 3.73 -10.73 11.37
N LYS A 87 3.40 -9.87 12.34
CA LYS A 87 3.03 -10.33 13.69
C LYS A 87 1.76 -11.17 13.64
N GLU A 88 1.75 -12.28 14.39
CA GLU A 88 0.61 -13.20 14.50
C GLU A 88 -0.69 -12.43 14.81
N GLY A 89 -1.69 -12.54 13.92
CA GLY A 89 -3.03 -11.97 14.13
C GLY A 89 -3.61 -11.16 12.95
N GLU A 90 -2.81 -10.76 11.97
CA GLU A 90 -3.28 -9.98 10.81
C GLU A 90 -3.63 -10.85 9.58
N TYR A 91 -4.79 -11.51 9.67
CA TYR A 91 -5.66 -12.00 8.58
C TYR A 91 -5.13 -13.07 7.59
N ALA A 92 -6.08 -13.70 6.90
CA ALA A 92 -5.96 -14.81 5.93
C ALA A 92 -5.08 -14.55 4.67
N ILE A 93 -4.29 -13.47 4.67
CA ILE A 93 -3.35 -13.06 3.63
C ILE A 93 -2.04 -12.72 4.36
N PHE A 94 -1.02 -13.55 4.17
CA PHE A 94 0.28 -13.35 4.79
C PHE A 94 0.99 -12.19 4.08
N THR A 95 1.18 -11.08 4.76
CA THR A 95 1.81 -9.88 4.21
C THR A 95 3.24 -9.78 4.68
N PHE A 96 4.18 -9.95 3.77
CA PHE A 96 5.60 -9.90 4.03
C PHE A 96 6.18 -8.58 3.57
N GLU A 97 7.01 -8.00 4.42
CA GLU A 97 7.73 -6.78 4.12
C GLU A 97 9.22 -7.12 4.01
N LYS A 98 9.86 -6.69 2.92
CA LYS A 98 11.31 -6.85 2.78
C LYS A 98 12.03 -5.94 3.78
N GLU A 99 13.25 -6.29 4.14
CA GLU A 99 14.12 -5.34 4.86
C GLU A 99 14.68 -4.29 3.90
N TYR A 100 14.64 -3.02 4.30
CA TYR A 100 15.15 -1.88 3.51
C TYR A 100 16.33 -1.21 4.18
N LYS A 101 17.22 -0.68 3.35
CA LYS A 101 18.23 0.30 3.73
C LYS A 101 17.71 1.71 3.49
N GLU A 102 18.32 2.71 4.13
CA GLU A 102 17.93 4.12 3.92
C GLU A 102 18.07 4.56 2.45
N GLU A 103 19.00 3.95 1.71
CA GLU A 103 19.33 4.23 0.30
C GLU A 103 18.34 3.64 -0.72
N ASP A 104 17.45 2.73 -0.32
CA ASP A 104 16.51 2.12 -1.27
C ASP A 104 15.42 3.11 -1.67
N GLU A 105 15.23 3.31 -2.98
CA GLU A 105 14.22 4.22 -3.57
C GLU A 105 12.80 3.65 -3.49
N PHE A 106 12.67 2.32 -3.47
CA PHE A 106 11.38 1.62 -3.50
C PHE A 106 11.16 0.77 -2.27
N TYR A 107 9.88 0.67 -1.88
CA TYR A 107 9.41 -0.22 -0.84
C TYR A 107 8.50 -1.30 -1.44
N VAL A 108 8.84 -2.56 -1.25
CA VAL A 108 8.17 -3.77 -1.78
C VAL A 108 7.39 -4.54 -0.69
N ILE A 109 6.12 -4.78 -0.93
CA ILE A 109 5.30 -5.69 -0.12
C ILE A 109 5.00 -6.93 -0.92
N LEU A 110 5.25 -8.11 -0.34
CA LEU A 110 4.87 -9.39 -0.91
C LEU A 110 3.70 -9.95 -0.10
N LYS A 111 2.53 -10.10 -0.71
CA LYS A 111 1.36 -10.72 -0.07
C LYS A 111 1.17 -12.13 -0.61
N MET A 112 1.03 -13.11 0.28
CA MET A 112 0.76 -14.50 -0.06
C MET A 112 -0.62 -14.92 0.43
N LYS A 113 -1.36 -15.58 -0.44
CA LYS A 113 -2.66 -16.16 -0.12
C LYS A 113 -2.73 -17.60 -0.61
N PRO A 114 -2.99 -18.59 0.27
CA PRO A 114 -3.22 -19.97 -0.17
C PRO A 114 -4.34 -20.04 -1.21
N HIS A 115 -4.21 -20.90 -2.20
CA HIS A 115 -5.28 -21.12 -3.16
C HIS A 115 -6.45 -21.84 -2.48
N ALA A 116 -7.69 -21.44 -2.79
CA ALA A 116 -8.87 -21.99 -2.13
C ALA A 116 -9.12 -23.47 -2.47
N GLU A 117 -8.71 -23.90 -3.66
CA GLU A 117 -9.01 -25.23 -4.21
C GLU A 117 -7.80 -26.17 -4.29
N TYR A 118 -6.57 -25.64 -4.20
CA TYR A 118 -5.33 -26.41 -4.43
C TYR A 118 -4.32 -26.13 -3.33
N GLU A 119 -4.00 -27.14 -2.52
CA GLU A 119 -3.17 -27.00 -1.32
C GLU A 119 -1.72 -26.59 -1.63
N ASN A 120 -1.19 -26.99 -2.79
CA ASN A 120 0.19 -26.68 -3.21
C ASN A 120 0.31 -25.39 -4.05
N LEU A 121 -0.77 -24.61 -4.16
CA LEU A 121 -0.75 -23.34 -4.89
C LEU A 121 -0.89 -22.17 -3.93
N THR A 122 -0.14 -21.10 -4.19
CA THR A 122 -0.25 -19.85 -3.46
C THR A 122 -0.26 -18.68 -4.42
N ARG A 123 -1.27 -17.83 -4.30
CA ARG A 123 -1.29 -16.54 -5.01
C ARG A 123 -0.36 -15.59 -4.32
N VAL A 124 0.49 -14.93 -5.08
CA VAL A 124 1.45 -13.95 -4.60
C VAL A 124 1.24 -12.64 -5.32
N TYR A 125 1.16 -11.57 -4.54
CA TYR A 125 1.08 -10.20 -5.02
C TYR A 125 2.35 -9.49 -4.61
N VAL A 126 3.11 -8.98 -5.57
CA VAL A 126 4.27 -8.13 -5.32
C VAL A 126 3.87 -6.71 -5.65
N SER A 127 3.75 -5.89 -4.61
CA SER A 127 3.36 -4.50 -4.69
C SER A 127 4.61 -3.63 -4.47
N VAL A 128 4.95 -2.76 -5.40
CA VAL A 128 6.08 -1.83 -5.31
C VAL A 128 5.54 -0.42 -5.07
N PHE A 129 5.99 0.20 -4.00
CA PHE A 129 5.59 1.52 -3.53
C PHE A 129 6.76 2.48 -3.64
N ASP A 130 6.42 3.74 -3.90
CA ASP A 130 7.33 4.86 -3.73
C ASP A 130 7.55 5.14 -2.24
N LYS A 131 8.80 5.31 -1.82
CA LYS A 131 9.15 5.54 -0.41
C LYS A 131 8.86 6.97 0.05
N GLU A 132 8.94 7.95 -0.85
CA GLU A 132 8.73 9.35 -0.51
C GLU A 132 7.26 9.65 -0.22
N ASN A 133 6.37 9.08 -1.03
CA ASN A 133 4.94 9.39 -0.98
C ASN A 133 4.09 8.23 -0.46
N GLY A 134 4.66 7.02 -0.32
CA GLY A 134 3.93 5.81 0.09
C GLY A 134 2.88 5.36 -0.95
N ALA A 135 2.95 5.88 -2.17
CA ALA A 135 2.01 5.59 -3.23
C ALA A 135 2.39 4.29 -3.97
N LEU A 136 1.40 3.48 -4.32
CA LEU A 136 1.59 2.26 -5.10
C LEU A 136 1.98 2.63 -6.53
N ILE A 137 3.15 2.18 -6.97
CA ILE A 137 3.62 2.38 -8.35
C ILE A 137 3.10 1.25 -9.24
N VAL A 138 3.30 -0.01 -8.82
CA VAL A 138 2.90 -1.18 -9.60
C VAL A 138 2.59 -2.35 -8.67
N GLU A 139 1.62 -3.17 -9.06
CA GLU A 139 1.34 -4.46 -8.42
C GLU A 139 1.35 -5.56 -9.49
N LYS A 140 2.03 -6.66 -9.20
CA LYS A 140 2.05 -7.85 -10.05
C LYS A 140 1.49 -9.03 -9.27
N GLU A 141 0.52 -9.71 -9.86
CA GLU A 141 -0.04 -10.95 -9.34
C GLU A 141 0.57 -12.15 -10.05
N ASN A 142 0.90 -13.19 -9.30
CA ASN A 142 1.24 -14.48 -9.87
C ASN A 142 0.84 -15.66 -8.96
N VAL A 143 1.00 -16.88 -9.46
CA VAL A 143 0.71 -18.11 -8.72
C VAL A 143 1.98 -18.94 -8.57
N LEU A 144 2.42 -19.10 -7.34
CA LEU A 144 3.50 -20.02 -6.99
C LEU A 144 2.93 -21.43 -6.84
N LYS A 145 3.62 -22.38 -7.45
CA LYS A 145 3.40 -23.81 -7.26
C LYS A 145 4.54 -24.35 -6.43
N TRP A 146 4.22 -24.88 -5.27
CA TRP A 146 5.18 -25.47 -4.36
C TRP A 146 5.41 -26.93 -4.72
N GLU A 147 6.60 -27.44 -4.40
CA GLU A 147 6.86 -28.86 -4.47
C GLU A 147 5.93 -29.59 -3.50
N ALA A 148 5.12 -30.53 -4.02
CA ALA A 148 4.29 -31.38 -3.19
C ALA A 148 5.21 -32.33 -2.42
N GLU A 149 4.97 -32.56 -1.13
CA GLU A 149 5.70 -33.58 -0.36
C GLU A 149 5.77 -34.88 -1.17
N GLY A 150 6.98 -35.28 -1.57
CA GLY A 150 7.21 -36.53 -2.29
C GLY A 150 8.08 -36.41 -3.54
N LYS A 151 9.35 -36.00 -3.38
CA LYS A 151 10.42 -36.63 -4.16
C LYS A 151 11.32 -37.38 -3.19
N GLU A 152 11.19 -38.70 -3.20
CA GLU A 152 12.31 -39.62 -2.94
C GLU A 152 13.40 -39.41 -3.99
#